data_AF-A0A9E6TW84-F1
#
_entry.id   AF-A0A9E6TW84-F1
#
_cell.length_a   1.000
_cell.length_b   1.000
_cell.length_c   1.000
_cell.angle_alpha   90.00
_cell.angle_beta   90.00
_cell.angle_gamma   90.00
#
_symmetry.space_group_name_H-M   'P 1'
#
loop_
_entity.id
_entity.type
_entity.pdbx_description
1 polymer ?
#
loop_
_entity_poly.entity_id
_entity_poly.type
_entity_poly.pdbx_seq_one_letter_code
_entity_poly.pdbx_strand_id
1 'polypeptide(L)'
;MKRLIPRKEARKYRPGSFEKPFFAVSEVAGALFRPYDLPGLIELIHECGSSIQNCLREYPKNAILKKVSDADWLLVCSRPFSPFTPSGVEFWSEQPSLGKDRFVGGVREEPSEIGKSASQKIVDAGAGKWVLKEIDHDAFRNTLAIIANRSGTIANEGSVIFSEGKDWANTSRTLIHEWVRLSADEMHFESRSAIHRYGDLKKTAQKYVGSDDHWAITGQSWHWVPATPNVIFELRE
;
A
#
# COMPACT_ATOMS: atom_id res chain seq x y z
N MET A 1 10.85 10.54 15.04
CA MET A 1 9.73 10.80 15.98
C MET A 1 8.47 10.19 15.39
N LYS A 2 7.66 9.50 16.22
CA LYS A 2 6.36 8.91 15.84
C LYS A 2 5.25 9.57 16.66
N ARG A 3 4.11 9.88 16.06
CA ARG A 3 2.94 10.45 16.74
C ARG A 3 1.66 10.11 16.01
N LEU A 4 0.59 9.83 16.74
CA LEU A 4 -0.76 9.74 16.21
C LEU A 4 -1.45 11.09 16.19
N ILE A 5 -2.16 11.37 15.10
CA ILE A 5 -3.01 12.54 14.95
C ILE A 5 -4.35 12.17 14.31
N PRO A 6 -5.43 12.89 14.59
CA PRO A 6 -6.67 12.74 13.82
C PRO A 6 -6.48 13.30 12.40
N ARG A 7 -7.14 12.69 11.41
CA ARG A 7 -7.02 13.06 9.97
C ARG A 7 -7.26 14.54 9.70
N LYS A 8 -8.15 15.18 10.47
CA LYS A 8 -8.43 16.63 10.39
C LYS A 8 -7.19 17.51 10.60
N GLU A 9 -6.18 17.01 11.30
CA GLU A 9 -4.92 17.71 11.59
C GLU A 9 -3.80 17.39 10.59
N ALA A 10 -4.03 16.47 9.63
CA ALA A 10 -3.03 16.07 8.64
C ALA A 10 -2.45 17.26 7.85
N ARG A 11 -3.25 18.31 7.68
CA ARG A 11 -2.86 19.56 6.99
C ARG A 11 -1.65 20.27 7.61
N LYS A 12 -1.35 20.03 8.88
CA LYS A 12 -0.22 20.65 9.60
C LYS A 12 1.13 19.98 9.29
N TYR A 13 1.13 18.84 8.59
CA TYR A 13 2.29 17.99 8.37
C TYR A 13 2.62 17.87 6.89
N ARG A 14 3.87 17.51 6.57
CA ARG A 14 4.33 17.38 5.17
C ARG A 14 3.70 16.19 4.46
N PRO A 15 3.51 16.25 3.13
CA PRO A 15 3.12 15.09 2.33
C PRO A 15 4.14 13.96 2.48
N GLY A 16 3.66 12.72 2.54
CA GLY A 16 4.52 11.55 2.69
C GLY A 16 5.21 11.43 4.05
N SER A 17 4.85 12.26 5.05
CA SER A 17 5.28 12.06 6.45
C SER A 17 4.39 11.10 7.23
N PHE A 18 3.39 10.50 6.57
CA PHE A 18 2.52 9.50 7.15
C PHE A 18 2.95 8.11 6.74
N GLU A 19 2.83 7.18 7.67
CA GLU A 19 2.93 5.76 7.38
C GLU A 19 1.63 5.25 6.74
N LYS A 20 1.72 4.28 5.82
CA LYS A 20 0.51 3.64 5.28
C LYS A 20 -0.30 3.00 6.41
N PRO A 21 -1.65 3.10 6.36
CA PRO A 21 -2.54 2.51 7.38
C PRO A 21 -2.16 1.07 7.72
N PHE A 22 -1.81 0.27 6.72
CA PHE A 22 -1.28 -1.08 6.88
C PHE A 22 -0.17 -1.21 7.95
N PHE A 23 0.91 -0.42 7.84
CA PHE A 23 2.03 -0.48 8.78
C PHE A 23 1.71 0.28 10.07
N ALA A 24 0.95 1.37 9.99
CA ALA A 24 0.54 2.18 11.12
C ALA A 24 -0.27 1.38 12.16
N VAL A 25 -1.20 0.52 11.73
CA VAL A 25 -2.05 -0.27 12.64
C VAL A 25 -1.20 -1.17 13.54
N SER A 26 -0.14 -1.79 13.02
CA SER A 26 0.73 -2.66 13.84
C SER A 26 1.57 -1.90 14.84
N GLU A 27 2.11 -0.74 14.44
CA GLU A 27 2.83 0.16 15.34
C GLU A 27 1.95 0.60 16.50
N VAL A 28 0.69 0.97 16.19
CA VAL A 28 -0.31 1.33 17.21
C VAL A 28 -0.68 0.13 18.08
N ALA A 29 -0.88 -1.05 17.49
CA ALA A 29 -1.19 -2.26 18.25
C ALA A 29 -0.09 -2.63 19.24
N GLY A 30 1.19 -2.47 18.86
CA GLY A 30 2.33 -2.64 19.77
C GLY A 30 2.35 -1.57 20.87
N ALA A 31 2.06 -0.31 20.51
CA ALA A 31 2.01 0.79 21.46
C ALA A 31 0.84 0.70 22.47
N LEU A 32 -0.22 -0.10 22.21
CA LEU A 32 -1.30 -0.30 23.18
C LEU A 32 -0.85 -0.92 24.51
N PHE A 33 0.28 -1.64 24.53
CA PHE A 33 0.88 -2.16 25.76
C PHE A 33 1.56 -1.07 26.59
N ARG A 34 2.01 0.01 25.95
CA ARG A 34 2.63 1.18 26.58
C ARG A 34 2.08 2.47 25.95
N PRO A 35 0.82 2.86 26.22
CA PRO A 35 0.16 3.95 25.49
C PRO A 35 0.83 5.31 25.60
N TYR A 36 1.66 5.50 26.63
CA TYR A 36 2.44 6.73 26.86
C TYR A 36 3.63 6.89 25.90
N ASP A 37 4.11 5.80 25.30
CA ASP A 37 5.28 5.82 24.40
C ASP A 37 4.93 6.37 23.01
N LEU A 38 3.63 6.40 22.65
CA LEU A 38 3.14 6.93 21.39
C LEU A 38 2.24 8.15 21.64
N PRO A 39 2.76 9.38 21.50
CA PRO A 39 1.96 10.59 21.62
C PRO A 39 0.73 10.55 20.73
N GLY A 40 -0.42 10.98 21.26
CA GLY A 40 -1.72 10.93 20.59
C GLY A 40 -2.48 9.61 20.71
N LEU A 41 -1.87 8.52 21.20
CA LEU A 41 -2.56 7.24 21.39
C LEU A 41 -3.62 7.30 22.49
N ILE A 42 -3.35 8.00 23.59
CA ILE A 42 -4.31 8.18 24.68
C ILE A 42 -5.56 8.93 24.20
N GLU A 43 -5.38 9.95 23.37
CA GLU A 43 -6.47 10.72 22.75
C GLU A 43 -7.34 9.81 21.88
N LEU A 44 -6.73 8.96 21.06
CA LEU A 44 -7.43 7.95 20.24
C LEU A 44 -8.18 6.92 21.10
N ILE A 45 -7.57 6.42 22.18
CA ILE A 45 -8.20 5.47 23.11
C ILE A 45 -9.49 6.08 23.70
N HIS A 46 -9.41 7.34 24.12
CA HIS A 46 -10.56 8.07 24.67
C HIS A 46 -11.62 8.38 23.61
N GLU A 47 -11.22 8.74 22.37
CA GLU A 47 -12.17 8.94 21.27
C GLU A 47 -12.95 7.66 20.95
N CYS A 48 -12.34 6.49 21.13
CA CYS A 48 -13.01 5.19 21.00
C CYS A 48 -13.88 4.82 22.21
N GLY A 49 -14.06 5.72 23.19
CA GLY A 49 -14.84 5.47 24.40
C GLY A 49 -14.22 4.46 25.36
N SER A 50 -12.90 4.24 25.27
CA SER A 50 -12.18 3.29 26.13
C SER A 50 -11.29 4.00 27.15
N SER A 51 -10.76 3.21 28.09
CA SER A 51 -9.75 3.64 29.05
C SER A 51 -8.44 2.89 28.80
N ILE A 52 -7.33 3.44 29.30
CA ILE A 52 -6.01 2.81 29.21
C ILE A 52 -6.03 1.38 29.78
N GLN A 53 -6.79 1.13 30.86
CA GLN A 53 -6.91 -0.20 31.48
C GLN A 53 -7.71 -1.19 30.61
N ASN A 54 -8.63 -0.70 29.78
CA ASN A 54 -9.55 -1.52 28.99
C ASN A 54 -9.17 -1.58 27.49
N CYS A 55 -8.19 -0.81 27.04
CA CYS A 55 -7.83 -0.69 25.63
C CYS A 55 -7.30 -2.00 25.02
N LEU A 56 -6.82 -2.94 25.84
CA LEU A 56 -6.34 -4.25 25.42
C LEU A 56 -7.45 -5.30 25.29
N ARG A 57 -8.67 -5.03 25.78
CA ARG A 57 -9.81 -5.92 25.55
C ARG A 57 -10.13 -5.98 24.06
N GLU A 58 -10.63 -7.11 23.59
CA GLU A 58 -10.83 -7.39 22.17
C GLU A 58 -11.65 -6.30 21.45
N TYR A 59 -12.82 -5.94 21.99
CA TYR A 59 -13.68 -4.93 21.38
C TYR A 59 -13.04 -3.53 21.33
N PRO A 60 -12.55 -2.94 22.44
CA PRO A 60 -11.83 -1.66 22.40
C PRO A 60 -10.61 -1.66 21.50
N LYS A 61 -9.79 -2.71 21.56
CA LYS A 61 -8.60 -2.87 20.72
C LYS A 61 -8.97 -2.81 19.25
N ASN A 62 -9.98 -3.58 18.84
CA ASN A 62 -10.44 -3.62 17.46
C ASN A 62 -10.99 -2.28 17.00
N ALA A 63 -11.73 -1.56 17.85
CA ALA A 63 -12.24 -0.21 17.54
C ALA A 63 -11.10 0.79 17.30
N ILE A 64 -10.08 0.77 18.16
CA ILE A 64 -8.89 1.64 18.04
C ILE A 64 -8.12 1.34 16.76
N LEU A 65 -7.85 0.06 16.50
CA LEU A 65 -7.10 -0.36 15.30
C LEU A 65 -7.88 -0.08 14.02
N LYS A 66 -9.21 -0.18 14.05
CA LYS A 66 -10.06 0.16 12.90
C LYS A 66 -9.94 1.63 12.52
N LYS A 67 -9.92 2.55 13.49
CA LYS A 67 -9.73 3.99 13.24
C LYS A 67 -8.42 4.30 12.52
N VAL A 68 -7.36 3.58 12.85
CA VAL A 68 -6.06 3.73 12.17
C VAL A 68 -6.10 3.09 10.78
N SER A 69 -6.74 1.91 10.66
CA SER A 69 -6.90 1.19 9.39
C SER A 69 -7.72 1.98 8.36
N ASP A 70 -8.77 2.65 8.79
CA ASP A 70 -9.63 3.49 7.93
C ASP A 70 -8.98 4.84 7.57
N ALA A 71 -7.77 5.12 8.09
CA ALA A 71 -7.07 6.39 7.99
C ALA A 71 -7.86 7.58 8.61
N ASP A 72 -8.72 7.33 9.59
CA ASP A 72 -9.34 8.36 10.45
C ASP A 72 -8.29 8.96 11.39
N TRP A 73 -7.36 8.13 11.84
CA TRP A 73 -6.19 8.49 12.62
C TRP A 73 -4.93 8.09 11.88
N LEU A 74 -3.99 9.02 11.78
CA LEU A 74 -2.78 8.89 10.98
C LEU A 74 -1.55 8.83 11.87
N LEU A 75 -0.64 7.92 11.54
CA LEU A 75 0.67 7.84 12.19
C LEU A 75 1.66 8.72 11.43
N VAL A 76 2.05 9.82 12.05
CA VAL A 76 3.13 10.70 11.57
C VAL A 76 4.47 10.07 11.94
N CYS A 77 5.33 9.89 10.95
CA CYS A 77 6.66 9.35 11.08
C CYS A 77 7.67 10.23 10.32
N SER A 78 8.80 10.53 10.94
CA SER A 78 9.90 11.25 10.26
C SER A 78 10.53 10.45 9.11
N ARG A 79 10.42 9.11 9.17
CA ARG A 79 10.90 8.16 8.16
C ARG A 79 9.89 7.00 8.08
N PRO A 80 8.78 7.15 7.34
CA PRO A 80 7.85 6.06 7.14
C PRO A 80 8.49 4.96 6.29
N PHE A 81 8.19 3.72 6.60
CA PHE A 81 8.59 2.56 5.81
C PHE A 81 7.87 2.54 4.46
N SER A 82 6.57 2.87 4.45
CA SER A 82 5.80 3.08 3.23
C SER A 82 5.06 4.42 3.32
N PRO A 83 5.54 5.48 2.65
CA PRO A 83 4.88 6.78 2.68
C PRO A 83 3.43 6.71 2.22
N PHE A 84 2.56 7.44 2.92
CA PHE A 84 1.15 7.57 2.63
C PHE A 84 0.75 9.03 2.51
N THR A 85 -0.13 9.30 1.56
CA THR A 85 -0.77 10.60 1.40
C THR A 85 -2.28 10.36 1.47
N PRO A 86 -2.97 10.85 2.52
CA PRO A 86 -4.41 10.70 2.63
C PRO A 86 -5.11 11.36 1.44
N SER A 87 -6.02 10.68 0.77
CA SER A 87 -6.86 11.26 -0.29
C SER A 87 -7.88 12.26 0.30
N GLY A 88 -8.32 13.25 -0.48
CA GLY A 88 -9.34 14.23 -0.04
C GLY A 88 -8.83 15.38 0.85
N VAL A 89 -7.51 15.52 1.02
CA VAL A 89 -6.89 16.81 1.39
C VAL A 89 -6.48 17.50 0.09
N GLU A 90 -7.45 18.15 -0.55
CA GLU A 90 -7.39 18.77 -1.88
C GLU A 90 -6.38 19.91 -2.06
N PHE A 91 -5.42 20.08 -1.14
CA PHE A 91 -4.44 21.18 -1.15
C PHE A 91 -3.02 20.73 -1.53
N TRP A 92 -2.77 19.44 -1.75
CA TRP A 92 -1.44 18.95 -2.14
C TRP A 92 -1.15 19.07 -3.63
N SER A 93 -2.08 19.60 -4.42
CA SER A 93 -1.94 19.84 -5.85
C SER A 93 -1.29 21.18 -6.21
N GLU A 94 -0.72 21.90 -5.25
CA GLU A 94 0.06 23.11 -5.53
C GLU A 94 1.35 23.11 -4.73
N GLN A 95 2.39 22.44 -5.22
CA GLN A 95 3.73 23.00 -5.11
C GLN A 95 4.49 22.92 -6.44
N PRO A 96 5.15 24.02 -6.84
CA PRO A 96 5.89 24.10 -8.08
C PRO A 96 7.13 23.21 -8.03
N SER A 97 7.35 22.49 -9.12
CA SER A 97 8.58 21.77 -9.41
C SER A 97 9.78 22.70 -9.30
N LEU A 98 10.54 22.61 -8.21
CA LEU A 98 11.84 23.27 -8.07
C LEU A 98 12.94 22.25 -8.40
N GLY A 99 13.59 22.42 -9.56
CA GLY A 99 14.83 21.70 -9.89
C GLY A 99 14.96 21.23 -11.33
N LYS A 100 14.82 22.11 -12.32
CA LYS A 100 15.50 21.94 -13.61
C LYS A 100 16.24 23.23 -13.92
N ASP A 101 17.55 23.20 -13.68
CA ASP A 101 18.43 24.31 -13.99
C ASP A 101 18.48 24.59 -15.49
N ARG A 102 18.16 25.85 -15.79
CA ARG A 102 18.69 26.73 -16.83
C ARG A 102 19.57 26.08 -17.91
N PHE A 103 19.03 26.01 -19.12
CA PHE A 103 19.76 26.47 -20.31
C PHE A 103 18.94 27.56 -20.99
N VAL A 104 19.61 28.71 -21.14
CA VAL A 104 19.16 29.92 -21.82
C VAL A 104 19.40 29.76 -23.32
N GLY A 105 18.41 30.14 -24.13
CA GLY A 105 18.56 30.23 -25.58
C GLY A 105 17.21 30.38 -26.26
N GLY A 106 16.70 31.60 -26.32
CA GLY A 106 15.46 31.91 -27.02
C GLY A 106 15.64 31.91 -28.54
N VAL A 107 14.66 31.35 -29.25
CA VAL A 107 14.22 31.84 -30.56
C VAL A 107 12.70 31.70 -30.59
N ARG A 108 12.04 32.79 -30.96
CA ARG A 108 10.61 32.94 -31.16
C ARG A 108 10.30 32.55 -32.61
N GLU A 109 9.53 31.49 -32.82
CA GLU A 109 8.80 31.28 -34.09
C GLU A 109 7.38 30.77 -33.82
N GLU A 110 6.47 31.32 -34.62
CA GLU A 110 5.01 31.22 -34.61
C GLU A 110 4.47 29.82 -34.95
N PRO A 111 3.18 29.55 -34.65
CA PRO A 111 2.60 28.21 -34.73
C PRO A 111 2.30 27.81 -36.17
N SER A 112 2.99 26.79 -36.67
CA SER A 112 2.61 26.08 -37.88
C SER A 112 1.84 24.82 -37.49
N GLU A 113 0.53 24.87 -37.72
CA GLU A 113 -0.26 23.66 -37.97
C GLU A 113 0.42 22.85 -39.08
N ILE A 114 0.64 21.55 -38.86
CA ILE A 114 0.46 20.43 -39.79
C ILE A 114 0.87 19.16 -39.03
N GLY A 115 -0.11 18.29 -38.78
CA GLY A 115 0.11 17.02 -38.09
C GLY A 115 -1.15 16.38 -37.52
N LYS A 116 -2.35 16.70 -38.04
CA LYS A 116 -3.54 15.87 -37.82
C LYS A 116 -3.33 14.53 -38.54
N SER A 117 -2.93 13.51 -37.79
CA SER A 117 -3.12 12.09 -38.16
C SER A 117 -2.87 11.28 -36.88
N ALA A 118 -3.77 10.46 -36.35
CA ALA A 118 -5.08 10.04 -36.78
C ALA A 118 -5.95 9.94 -35.52
N SER A 119 -7.24 10.24 -35.69
CA SER A 119 -8.27 9.79 -34.77
C SER A 119 -8.19 8.27 -34.68
N GLN A 120 -7.45 7.75 -33.70
CA GLN A 120 -7.57 6.35 -33.31
C GLN A 120 -8.99 6.23 -32.79
N LYS A 121 -9.86 5.58 -33.58
CA LYS A 121 -11.07 4.95 -33.06
C LYS A 121 -10.67 4.36 -31.71
N ILE A 122 -11.29 4.81 -30.62
CA ILE A 122 -11.03 4.25 -29.30
C ILE A 122 -11.56 2.83 -29.40
N VAL A 123 -10.69 1.90 -29.76
CA VAL A 123 -10.99 0.49 -29.63
C VAL A 123 -10.95 0.29 -28.13
N ASP A 124 -12.13 0.26 -27.52
CA ASP A 124 -12.30 0.14 -26.08
C ASP A 124 -11.81 -1.22 -25.59
N ALA A 125 -11.72 -2.23 -26.48
CA ALA A 125 -11.25 -3.57 -26.17
C ALA A 125 -10.26 -4.08 -27.24
N GLY A 126 -9.27 -4.86 -26.82
CA GLY A 126 -8.30 -5.45 -27.74
C GLY A 126 -7.25 -6.30 -27.05
N ALA A 127 -6.30 -6.78 -27.84
CA ALA A 127 -5.15 -7.53 -27.37
C ALA A 127 -4.30 -6.69 -26.39
N GLY A 128 -3.80 -7.34 -25.34
CA GLY A 128 -3.20 -6.64 -24.23
C GLY A 128 -2.52 -7.56 -23.26
N LYS A 129 -2.15 -6.99 -22.12
CA LYS A 129 -1.53 -7.68 -21.00
C LYS A 129 -2.05 -7.12 -19.70
N TRP A 130 -2.11 -7.96 -18.68
CA TRP A 130 -2.40 -7.54 -17.31
C TRP A 130 -1.12 -6.96 -16.69
N VAL A 131 -1.13 -5.70 -16.30
CA VAL A 131 -0.02 -5.02 -15.63
C VAL A 131 -0.41 -4.72 -14.18
N LEU A 132 0.45 -5.06 -13.23
CA LEU A 132 0.23 -4.78 -11.81
C LEU A 132 0.17 -3.26 -11.61
N LYS A 133 -1.00 -2.79 -11.16
CA LYS A 133 -1.26 -1.38 -10.88
C LYS A 133 -1.10 -1.08 -9.39
N GLU A 134 -1.70 -1.93 -8.56
CA GLU A 134 -1.77 -1.71 -7.12
C GLU A 134 -1.76 -3.04 -6.36
N ILE A 135 -1.30 -2.97 -5.11
CA ILE A 135 -1.37 -4.07 -4.15
C ILE A 135 -2.19 -3.59 -2.95
N ASP A 136 -3.42 -4.06 -2.88
CA ASP A 136 -4.31 -3.79 -1.75
C ASP A 136 -4.02 -4.77 -0.61
N HIS A 137 -3.84 -4.23 0.59
CA HIS A 137 -3.61 -5.03 1.79
C HIS A 137 -4.77 -4.79 2.74
N ASP A 138 -5.40 -5.86 3.22
CA ASP A 138 -6.36 -5.75 4.31
C ASP A 138 -5.61 -5.46 5.62
N ALA A 139 -5.39 -4.16 5.86
CA ALA A 139 -4.59 -3.64 6.98
C ALA A 139 -5.06 -4.18 8.33
N PHE A 140 -6.37 -4.25 8.52
CA PHE A 140 -6.97 -4.71 9.77
C PHE A 140 -6.77 -6.22 9.95
N ARG A 141 -7.17 -7.05 8.98
CA ARG A 141 -7.06 -8.51 9.09
C ARG A 141 -5.60 -8.97 9.16
N ASN A 142 -4.73 -8.37 8.35
CA ASN A 142 -3.32 -8.74 8.34
C ASN A 142 -2.62 -8.36 9.64
N THR A 143 -2.92 -7.20 10.21
CA THR A 143 -2.33 -6.82 11.50
C THR A 143 -2.79 -7.75 12.61
N LEU A 144 -4.07 -8.15 12.62
CA LEU A 144 -4.57 -9.14 13.56
C LEU A 144 -3.85 -10.49 13.40
N ALA A 145 -3.62 -10.94 12.16
CA ALA A 145 -2.84 -12.15 11.90
C ALA A 145 -1.41 -12.04 12.45
N ILE A 146 -0.73 -10.93 12.22
CA ILE A 146 0.63 -10.68 12.71
C ILE A 146 0.70 -10.72 14.25
N ILE A 147 -0.28 -10.10 14.92
CA ILE A 147 -0.38 -10.13 16.38
C ILE A 147 -0.63 -11.55 16.89
N ALA A 148 -1.51 -12.31 16.24
CA ALA A 148 -1.81 -13.68 16.60
C ALA A 148 -0.58 -14.59 16.46
N ASN A 149 0.14 -14.48 15.35
CA ASN A 149 1.38 -15.24 15.10
C ASN A 149 2.48 -14.97 16.14
N ARG A 150 2.42 -13.83 16.83
CA ARG A 150 3.40 -13.40 17.85
C ARG A 150 2.88 -13.50 19.29
N SER A 151 1.71 -14.13 19.51
CA SER A 151 1.09 -14.24 20.83
C SER A 151 1.96 -15.03 21.82
N GLY A 152 2.75 -14.30 22.61
CA GLY A 152 3.69 -14.84 23.61
C GLY A 152 5.02 -14.07 23.74
N THR A 153 5.44 -13.31 22.72
CA THR A 153 6.79 -12.69 22.67
C THR A 153 6.80 -11.16 22.56
N ILE A 154 5.63 -10.50 22.47
CA ILE A 154 5.52 -9.02 22.45
C ILE A 154 6.05 -8.39 23.76
N ALA A 155 6.14 -9.18 24.85
CA ALA A 155 6.62 -8.72 26.15
C ALA A 155 8.15 -8.73 26.32
N ASN A 156 8.92 -9.40 25.45
CA ASN A 156 10.37 -9.42 25.54
C ASN A 156 10.98 -8.32 24.66
N GLU A 157 11.62 -7.37 25.33
CA GLU A 157 12.26 -6.19 24.77
C GLU A 157 13.35 -6.58 23.77
N GLY A 158 13.16 -6.23 22.49
CA GLY A 158 14.22 -6.25 21.48
C GLY A 158 13.87 -6.87 20.12
N SER A 159 12.81 -7.67 20.01
CA SER A 159 12.47 -8.27 18.70
C SER A 159 11.76 -7.25 17.81
N VAL A 160 12.38 -6.90 16.69
CA VAL A 160 11.78 -6.08 15.63
C VAL A 160 10.51 -6.77 15.14
N ILE A 161 9.36 -6.10 15.26
CA ILE A 161 8.12 -6.58 14.64
C ILE A 161 8.34 -6.51 13.13
N PHE A 162 7.93 -7.52 12.37
CA PHE A 162 8.06 -7.62 10.91
C PHE A 162 9.41 -8.08 10.34
N SER A 163 10.39 -8.44 11.17
CA SER A 163 11.71 -8.86 10.65
C SER A 163 11.75 -10.30 10.14
N GLU A 164 10.80 -11.14 10.54
CA GLU A 164 10.79 -12.56 10.20
C GLU A 164 9.57 -12.94 9.37
N GLY A 165 9.74 -13.82 8.38
CA GLY A 165 8.63 -14.30 7.53
C GLY A 165 7.47 -14.90 8.33
N LYS A 166 7.75 -15.52 9.48
CA LYS A 166 6.72 -16.07 10.37
C LYS A 166 5.77 -15.04 10.94
N ASP A 167 6.22 -13.79 11.12
CA ASP A 167 5.36 -12.71 11.61
C ASP A 167 4.21 -12.47 10.61
N TRP A 168 4.51 -12.59 9.33
CA TRP A 168 3.60 -12.34 8.22
C TRP A 168 2.74 -13.56 7.86
N ALA A 169 2.85 -14.67 8.57
CA ALA A 169 2.08 -15.87 8.29
C ALA A 169 0.57 -15.56 8.24
N ASN A 170 -0.14 -16.15 7.27
CA ASN A 170 -1.58 -15.93 7.10
C ASN A 170 -2.01 -14.50 6.77
N THR A 171 -1.08 -13.58 6.51
CA THR A 171 -1.43 -12.29 5.92
C THR A 171 -1.90 -12.49 4.47
N SER A 172 -2.76 -11.57 4.02
CA SER A 172 -3.43 -11.63 2.73
C SER A 172 -3.28 -10.32 1.97
N ARG A 173 -3.06 -10.38 0.67
CA ARG A 173 -3.04 -9.17 -0.18
C ARG A 173 -3.80 -9.44 -1.46
N THR A 174 -4.36 -8.40 -2.06
CA THR A 174 -5.04 -8.47 -3.34
C THR A 174 -4.22 -7.71 -4.36
N LEU A 175 -3.67 -8.41 -5.34
CA LEU A 175 -3.04 -7.78 -6.49
C LEU A 175 -4.13 -7.28 -7.43
N ILE A 176 -4.01 -6.02 -7.84
CA ILE A 176 -4.88 -5.39 -8.82
C ILE A 176 -4.06 -5.19 -10.09
N HIS A 177 -4.37 -5.99 -11.12
CA HIS A 177 -3.81 -5.84 -12.44
C HIS A 177 -4.78 -5.10 -13.35
N GLU A 178 -4.27 -4.25 -14.23
CA GLU A 178 -5.03 -3.52 -15.23
C GLU A 178 -4.72 -4.06 -16.63
N TRP A 179 -5.75 -4.19 -17.47
CA TRP A 179 -5.57 -4.58 -18.86
C TRP A 179 -5.07 -3.40 -19.69
N VAL A 180 -3.84 -3.51 -20.19
CA VAL A 180 -3.15 -2.45 -20.94
C VAL A 180 -2.80 -2.95 -22.34
N ARG A 181 -2.79 -2.03 -23.31
CA ARG A 181 -2.35 -2.27 -24.69
C ARG A 181 -0.92 -2.83 -24.72
N LEU A 182 -0.67 -3.74 -25.66
CA LEU A 182 0.67 -4.20 -25.97
C LEU A 182 1.52 -3.04 -26.49
N SER A 183 2.79 -2.98 -26.09
CA SER A 183 3.74 -2.03 -26.66
C SER A 183 4.24 -2.51 -28.03
N ALA A 184 4.90 -1.62 -28.78
CA ALA A 184 5.32 -1.89 -30.16
C ALA A 184 6.25 -3.13 -30.27
N ASP A 185 7.06 -3.39 -29.26
CA ASP A 185 7.95 -4.55 -29.13
C ASP A 185 7.20 -5.85 -28.79
N GLU A 186 5.97 -5.76 -28.28
CA GLU A 186 5.16 -6.89 -27.84
C GLU A 186 4.06 -7.28 -28.83
N MET A 187 3.95 -6.58 -29.96
CA MET A 187 2.92 -6.84 -30.98
C MET A 187 2.94 -8.28 -31.53
N HIS A 188 4.08 -8.99 -31.41
CA HIS A 188 4.18 -10.40 -31.78
C HIS A 188 3.27 -11.33 -30.93
N PHE A 189 2.73 -10.85 -29.79
CA PHE A 189 1.74 -11.56 -28.99
C PHE A 189 0.29 -11.25 -29.39
N GLU A 190 0.03 -10.25 -30.24
CA GLU A 190 -1.31 -9.79 -30.59
C GLU A 190 -2.20 -10.93 -31.12
N SER A 191 -1.63 -11.79 -31.98
CA SER A 191 -2.38 -12.91 -32.59
C SER A 191 -2.83 -13.98 -31.61
N ARG A 192 -2.17 -14.10 -30.45
CA ARG A 192 -2.45 -15.11 -29.43
C ARG A 192 -3.04 -14.54 -28.15
N SER A 193 -3.09 -13.21 -28.02
CA SER A 193 -3.60 -12.52 -26.84
C SER A 193 -5.11 -12.68 -26.73
N ALA A 194 -5.59 -12.84 -25.49
CA ALA A 194 -6.99 -12.62 -25.16
C ALA A 194 -7.38 -11.16 -25.47
N ILE A 195 -8.68 -10.90 -25.58
CA ILE A 195 -9.23 -9.58 -25.86
C ILE A 195 -10.10 -9.18 -24.66
N HIS A 196 -9.66 -8.16 -23.94
CA HIS A 196 -10.43 -7.52 -22.86
C HIS A 196 -10.58 -6.04 -23.12
N ARG A 197 -11.45 -5.38 -22.33
CA ARG A 197 -11.57 -3.93 -22.39
C ARG A 197 -10.33 -3.30 -21.74
N TYR A 198 -9.73 -2.31 -22.38
CA TYR A 198 -8.61 -1.60 -21.81
C TYR A 198 -9.07 -0.86 -20.55
N GLY A 199 -8.30 -0.99 -19.47
CA GLY A 199 -8.67 -0.50 -18.14
C GLY A 199 -9.48 -1.48 -17.30
N ASP A 200 -9.83 -2.67 -17.81
CA ASP A 200 -10.40 -3.73 -16.98
C ASP A 200 -9.43 -4.07 -15.84
N LEU A 201 -9.98 -4.45 -14.69
CA LEU A 201 -9.21 -4.77 -13.49
C LEU A 201 -9.39 -6.24 -13.10
N LYS A 202 -8.27 -6.96 -12.98
CA LYS A 202 -8.21 -8.33 -12.49
C LYS A 202 -7.68 -8.31 -11.06
N LYS A 203 -8.44 -8.91 -10.14
CA LYS A 203 -8.08 -9.02 -8.72
C LYS A 203 -7.60 -10.44 -8.42
N THR A 204 -6.39 -10.57 -7.89
CA THR A 204 -5.83 -11.86 -7.48
C THR A 204 -5.50 -11.83 -6.00
N ALA A 205 -6.21 -12.65 -5.21
CA ALA A 205 -5.93 -12.80 -3.80
C ALA A 205 -4.68 -13.68 -3.60
N GLN A 206 -3.78 -13.23 -2.74
CA GLN A 206 -2.58 -13.96 -2.33
C GLN A 206 -2.53 -14.08 -0.81
N LYS A 207 -1.99 -15.20 -0.35
CA LYS A 207 -1.75 -15.47 1.07
C LYS A 207 -0.26 -15.71 1.30
N TYR A 208 0.28 -15.18 2.40
CA TYR A 208 1.66 -15.41 2.79
C TYR A 208 1.76 -16.68 3.62
N VAL A 209 2.49 -17.65 3.10
CA VAL A 209 2.59 -19.00 3.66
C VAL A 209 4.04 -19.43 3.79
N GLY A 210 4.31 -20.23 4.82
CA GLY A 210 5.59 -20.86 5.05
C GLY A 210 5.59 -22.25 4.41
N SER A 211 6.72 -22.65 3.86
CA SER A 211 6.97 -24.00 3.36
C SER A 211 8.34 -24.47 3.83
N ASP A 212 8.48 -25.78 4.00
CA ASP A 212 9.76 -26.39 4.35
C ASP A 212 10.73 -26.16 3.20
N ASP A 213 11.89 -25.63 3.53
CA ASP A 213 12.93 -25.28 2.57
C ASP A 213 14.29 -25.64 3.16
N HIS A 214 14.82 -26.77 2.69
CA HIS A 214 16.11 -27.28 3.15
C HIS A 214 17.29 -26.40 2.76
N TRP A 215 17.10 -25.39 1.90
CA TRP A 215 18.14 -24.44 1.52
C TRP A 215 18.10 -23.17 2.38
N ALA A 216 17.00 -22.92 3.09
CA ALA A 216 16.91 -21.83 4.04
C ALA A 216 17.67 -22.19 5.34
N ILE A 217 18.44 -21.23 5.88
CA ILE A 217 19.19 -21.40 7.15
C ILE A 217 18.27 -21.81 8.31
N THR A 218 17.02 -21.37 8.28
CA THR A 218 15.97 -21.68 9.28
C THR A 218 15.19 -22.96 8.97
N GLY A 219 15.44 -23.62 7.83
CA GLY A 219 14.68 -24.77 7.35
C GLY A 219 13.30 -24.47 6.77
N GLN A 220 12.91 -23.19 6.70
CA GLN A 220 11.63 -22.74 6.15
C GLN A 220 11.80 -21.46 5.34
N SER A 221 11.07 -21.35 4.23
CA SER A 221 10.95 -20.12 3.45
C SER A 221 9.51 -19.67 3.34
N TRP A 222 9.33 -18.36 3.17
CA TRP A 222 8.02 -17.70 3.21
C TRP A 222 7.74 -16.97 1.91
N HIS A 223 6.58 -17.20 1.32
CA HIS A 223 6.23 -16.65 0.01
C HIS A 223 4.74 -16.42 -0.15
N TRP A 224 4.39 -15.58 -1.14
CA TRP A 224 3.00 -15.29 -1.51
C TRP A 224 2.49 -16.35 -2.48
N VAL A 225 1.33 -16.94 -2.17
CA VAL A 225 0.67 -17.96 -2.99
C VAL A 225 -0.71 -17.48 -3.44
N PRO A 226 -1.08 -17.60 -4.73
CA PRO A 226 -0.22 -18.08 -5.82
C PRO A 226 0.87 -17.07 -6.17
N ALA A 227 2.04 -17.54 -6.61
CA ALA A 227 3.07 -16.65 -7.15
C ALA A 227 2.52 -16.01 -8.44
N THR A 228 2.41 -14.68 -8.47
CA THR A 228 1.81 -13.95 -9.58
C THR A 228 2.79 -12.90 -10.08
N PRO A 229 3.10 -12.86 -11.38
CA PRO A 229 4.04 -11.90 -11.93
C PRO A 229 3.40 -10.50 -12.06
N ASN A 230 4.25 -9.48 -12.21
CA ASN A 230 3.81 -8.10 -12.41
C ASN A 230 3.16 -7.88 -13.79
N VAL A 231 3.52 -8.71 -14.77
CA VAL A 231 2.96 -8.68 -16.12
C VAL A 231 2.48 -10.08 -16.47
N ILE A 232 1.24 -10.21 -16.92
CA ILE A 232 0.64 -11.48 -17.36
C ILE A 232 0.14 -11.31 -18.79
N PHE A 233 0.65 -12.13 -19.69
CA PHE A 233 0.10 -12.28 -21.03
C PHE A 233 -0.96 -13.36 -20.98
N GLU A 234 -2.21 -12.97 -21.19
CA GLU A 234 -3.33 -13.92 -21.24
C GLU A 234 -3.53 -14.36 -22.68
N LEU A 235 -3.51 -15.68 -22.90
CA LEU A 235 -3.74 -16.25 -24.22
C LEU A 235 -5.23 -16.38 -24.49
N ARG A 236 -5.62 -16.28 -25.75
CA ARG A 236 -6.99 -16.56 -26.19
C ARG A 236 -7.28 -18.06 -26.03
N GLU A 237 -8.43 -18.38 -25.43
CA GLU A 237 -8.98 -19.75 -25.38
C GLU A 237 -9.46 -20.24 -26.75
#